data_AF-A0A7S0EJV1-F1
#
_entry.id   AF-A0A7S0EJV1-F1
#
_cell.length_a   1.000
_cell.length_b   1.000
_cell.length_c   1.000
_cell.angle_alpha   90.00
_cell.angle_beta   90.00
_cell.angle_gamma   90.00
#
_symmetry.space_group_name_H-M   'P 1'
#
loop_
_entity.id
_entity.type
_entity.pdbx_description
1 polymer ?
#
loop_
_entity_poly.entity_id
_entity_poly.type
_entity_poly.pdbx_seq_one_letter_code
_entity_poly.pdbx_strand_id
1 'polypeptide(L)'
;MQDEGRRVSSAIGEKLLQGWTLMADACPKCVYTPLVRNRKGELFCVACDAYLKKESPDADNKDDEARRTEKAVQERKELSTGERTEEAGSILVQKEAIK
;
A
#
# COMPACT_ATOMS: atom_id res chain seq x y z
N MET A 1 -26.84 23.64 -19.12
CA MET A 1 -26.39 23.65 -17.71
C MET A 1 -26.04 22.26 -17.15
N GLN A 2 -26.14 21.15 -17.92
CA GLN A 2 -25.77 19.81 -17.43
C GLN A 2 -24.28 19.47 -17.65
N ASP A 3 -23.56 20.26 -18.44
CA ASP A 3 -22.20 19.94 -18.89
C ASP A 3 -21.15 20.03 -17.77
N GLU A 4 -21.36 20.90 -16.77
CA GLU A 4 -20.39 21.11 -15.69
C GLU A 4 -20.22 19.86 -14.81
N GLY A 5 -21.31 19.16 -14.48
CA GLY A 5 -21.23 17.92 -13.70
C GLY A 5 -20.47 16.81 -14.45
N ARG A 6 -20.59 16.76 -15.77
CA ARG A 6 -19.87 15.81 -16.62
C ARG A 6 -18.37 16.13 -16.66
N ARG A 7 -18.01 17.41 -16.78
CA ARG A 7 -16.62 17.89 -16.71
C ARG A 7 -15.96 17.51 -15.38
N VAL A 8 -16.63 17.82 -14.27
CA VAL A 8 -16.13 17.53 -12.92
C VAL A 8 -15.93 16.03 -12.72
N SER A 9 -16.91 15.21 -13.11
CA SER A 9 -16.83 13.75 -12.97
C SER A 9 -15.69 13.15 -13.82
N SER A 10 -15.47 13.66 -15.04
CA SER A 10 -14.36 13.25 -15.90
C SER A 10 -13.01 13.59 -15.27
N ALA A 11 -12.86 14.82 -14.76
CA ALA A 11 -11.62 15.27 -14.12
C ALA A 11 -11.30 14.49 -12.84
N ILE A 12 -12.32 14.11 -12.04
CA ILE A 12 -12.13 13.19 -10.92
C ILE A 12 -11.60 11.84 -11.44
N GLY A 13 -12.25 11.26 -12.46
CA GLY A 13 -11.82 10.01 -13.07
C GLY A 13 -10.36 10.03 -13.53
N GLU A 14 -9.93 11.09 -14.20
CA GLU A 14 -8.54 11.28 -14.62
C GLU A 14 -7.56 11.28 -13.43
N LYS A 15 -7.90 11.95 -12.33
CA LYS A 15 -7.06 11.95 -11.12
C LYS A 15 -6.99 10.57 -10.48
N LEU A 16 -8.10 9.83 -10.44
CA LEU A 16 -8.10 8.46 -9.92
C LEU A 16 -7.23 7.53 -10.76
N LEU A 17 -7.26 7.65 -12.10
CA LEU A 17 -6.37 6.92 -13.00
C LEU A 17 -4.89 7.28 -12.81
N GLN A 18 -4.60 8.51 -12.39
CA GLN A 18 -3.25 8.95 -11.98
C GLN A 18 -2.84 8.43 -10.58
N GLY A 19 -3.70 7.65 -9.91
CA GLY A 19 -3.44 7.08 -8.59
C GLY A 19 -3.67 8.05 -7.44
N TRP A 20 -4.56 9.04 -7.61
CA TRP A 20 -5.04 9.89 -6.52
C TRP A 20 -6.16 9.18 -5.75
N THR A 21 -6.42 9.62 -4.53
CA THR A 21 -7.47 9.08 -3.66
C THR A 21 -8.64 10.06 -3.57
N LEU A 22 -9.87 9.58 -3.78
CA LEU A 22 -11.08 10.36 -3.50
C LEU A 22 -11.29 10.43 -1.99
N MET A 23 -11.48 11.63 -1.45
CA MET A 23 -11.69 11.86 -0.03
C MET A 23 -13.18 11.95 0.29
N ALA A 24 -13.55 11.62 1.54
CA ALA A 24 -14.93 11.80 2.02
C ALA A 24 -15.30 13.28 2.20
N ASP A 25 -14.30 14.15 2.39
CA ASP A 25 -14.49 15.59 2.58
C ASP A 25 -14.80 16.30 1.25
N ALA A 26 -15.74 17.23 1.29
CA ALA A 26 -16.06 18.12 0.16
C ALA A 26 -15.22 19.42 0.20
N CYS A 27 -15.06 20.04 -0.97
CA CYS A 27 -14.38 21.33 -1.06
C CYS A 27 -15.20 22.42 -0.33
N PRO A 28 -14.61 23.21 0.59
CA PRO A 28 -15.34 24.23 1.34
C PRO A 28 -15.74 25.44 0.49
N LYS A 29 -15.11 25.63 -0.68
CA LYS A 29 -15.43 26.75 -1.59
C LYS A 29 -16.68 26.49 -2.41
N CYS A 30 -16.80 25.30 -3.02
CA CYS A 30 -17.94 24.95 -3.85
C CYS A 30 -18.96 24.05 -3.15
N VAL A 31 -18.60 23.40 -2.04
CA VAL A 31 -19.45 22.56 -1.17
C VAL A 31 -19.93 21.24 -1.79
N TYR A 32 -20.05 21.14 -3.12
CA TYR A 32 -20.61 19.95 -3.79
C TYR A 32 -19.57 19.01 -4.41
N THR A 33 -18.29 19.40 -4.53
CA THR A 33 -17.26 18.56 -5.17
C THR A 33 -16.39 17.88 -4.11
N PRO A 34 -16.28 16.54 -4.11
CA PRO A 34 -15.37 15.83 -3.21
C PRO A 34 -13.91 16.19 -3.52
N LEU A 35 -13.08 16.22 -2.48
CA LEU A 35 -11.64 16.45 -2.63
C LEU A 35 -10.94 15.20 -3.14
N VAL A 36 -9.85 15.40 -3.89
CA VAL A 36 -8.90 14.33 -4.23
C VAL A 36 -7.56 14.61 -3.57
N ARG A 37 -6.87 13.56 -3.13
CA ARG A 37 -5.57 13.63 -2.48
C ARG A 37 -4.51 12.92 -3.31
N ASN A 38 -3.37 13.55 -3.55
CA ASN A 38 -2.25 12.89 -4.19
C ASN A 38 -1.41 12.05 -3.20
N ARG A 39 -0.40 11.36 -3.71
CA ARG A 39 0.53 10.55 -2.90
C ARG A 39 1.39 11.39 -1.94
N LYS A 40 1.52 12.70 -2.17
CA LYS A 40 2.21 13.64 -1.25
C LYS A 40 1.30 14.13 -0.11
N GLY A 41 0.02 13.74 -0.12
CA GLY A 41 -0.96 14.17 0.88
C GLY A 41 -1.65 15.50 0.55
N GLU A 42 -1.38 16.10 -0.61
CA GLU A 42 -1.95 17.40 -1.01
C GLU A 42 -3.40 17.21 -1.47
N LEU A 43 -4.30 18.05 -0.95
CA LEU A 43 -5.72 18.05 -1.29
C LEU A 43 -6.02 19.01 -2.43
N PHE A 44 -6.87 18.59 -3.37
CA PHE A 44 -7.21 19.33 -4.57
C PHE A 44 -8.69 19.21 -4.89
N CYS A 45 -9.31 20.31 -5.34
CA CYS A 45 -10.66 20.34 -5.87
C CYS A 45 -10.62 20.53 -7.38
N VAL A 46 -11.18 19.57 -8.13
CA VAL A 46 -11.18 19.62 -9.60
C VAL A 46 -12.16 20.66 -10.17
N ALA A 47 -13.24 20.97 -9.46
CA ALA A 47 -14.21 21.95 -9.91
C ALA A 47 -13.66 23.38 -9.79
N CYS A 48 -12.98 23.66 -8.68
CA CYS A 48 -12.34 24.95 -8.41
C CYS A 48 -10.94 25.08 -9.01
N ASP A 49 -10.38 24.00 -9.55
CA ASP A 49 -8.99 23.91 -10.02
C ASP A 49 -7.98 24.44 -9.00
N ALA A 50 -8.15 24.05 -7.73
CA ALA A 50 -7.43 24.66 -6.61
C ALA A 50 -7.01 23.64 -5.55
N TYR A 51 -5.78 23.81 -5.05
CA TYR A 51 -5.28 23.10 -3.88
C TYR A 51 -5.87 23.67 -2.59
N LEU A 52 -6.11 22.79 -1.63
CA LEU A 52 -6.47 23.15 -0.27
C LEU A 52 -5.24 22.99 0.61
N LYS A 53 -4.92 24.06 1.34
CA LYS A 53 -3.96 23.98 2.44
C LYS A 53 -4.70 23.34 3.62
N LYS A 54 -4.30 22.13 4.00
CA LYS A 54 -4.63 21.62 5.33
C LYS A 54 -3.75 22.39 6.32
N GLU A 55 -4.38 23.08 7.26
CA GLU A 55 -3.71 23.43 8.52
C GLU A 55 -3.65 22.12 9.31
N SER A 56 -2.55 21.38 9.20
CA SER A 56 -2.31 20.20 10.03
C SER A 56 -0.91 20.27 10.65
N PRO A 57 -0.77 20.05 11.96
CA PRO A 57 0.53 19.93 12.62
C PRO A 57 1.31 18.66 12.24
N ASP A 58 0.80 17.81 11.34
CA ASP A 58 1.40 16.52 11.02
C ASP A 58 1.65 16.37 9.51
N ALA A 59 2.55 17.20 8.98
CA ALA A 59 3.21 16.91 7.70
C ALA A 59 4.48 16.08 7.99
N ASP A 60 4.69 15.05 7.17
CA ASP A 60 5.88 14.20 7.08
C ASP A 60 6.02 13.04 8.08
N ASN A 61 5.31 11.94 7.80
CA ASN A 61 5.87 10.58 7.99
C ASN A 61 5.90 9.90 6.62
N LYS A 62 7.05 9.95 5.95
CA LYS A 62 7.32 9.37 4.63
C LYS A 62 8.12 8.06 4.74
N ASP A 63 7.81 7.18 5.69
CA ASP A 63 8.67 6.02 5.98
C ASP A 63 8.03 4.63 5.71
N ASP A 64 6.76 4.53 5.30
CA ASP A 64 6.08 3.22 5.22
C ASP A 64 6.23 2.45 3.88
N GLU A 65 6.64 3.09 2.78
CA GLU A 65 6.69 2.44 1.46
C GLU A 65 7.99 1.63 1.20
N ALA A 66 8.98 1.70 2.08
CA ALA A 66 10.21 0.90 1.97
C ALA A 66 10.08 -0.49 2.63
N ARG A 67 9.18 -0.68 3.60
CA ARG A 67 9.15 -1.88 4.44
C ARG A 67 8.38 -3.06 3.82
N ARG A 68 7.54 -2.83 2.81
CA ARG A 68 6.71 -3.89 2.21
C ARG A 68 7.48 -4.78 1.23
N THR A 69 8.56 -4.28 0.64
CA THR A 69 9.35 -4.99 -0.37
C THR A 69 10.40 -5.93 0.23
N GLU A 70 10.90 -5.66 1.44
CA GLU A 70 11.92 -6.48 2.09
C GLU A 70 11.39 -7.83 2.59
N LYS A 71 10.17 -7.86 3.15
CA LYS A 71 9.59 -9.10 3.72
C LYS A 71 9.24 -10.16 2.67
N ALA A 72 8.93 -9.77 1.43
CA ALA A 72 8.55 -10.73 0.39
C ALA A 72 9.75 -11.46 -0.26
N VAL A 73 10.98 -10.94 -0.10
CA VAL A 73 12.18 -11.50 -0.74
C VAL A 73 12.86 -12.54 0.15
N GLN A 74 12.76 -12.41 1.49
CA GLN A 74 13.42 -13.31 2.43
C GLN A 74 12.85 -14.74 2.42
N GLU A 75 11.54 -14.88 2.21
CA GLU A 75 10.82 -16.16 2.37
C GLU A 75 11.12 -17.18 1.24
N ARG A 76 11.69 -16.75 0.11
CA ARG A 76 12.06 -17.65 -1.00
C ARG A 76 13.42 -18.31 -0.86
N LYS A 77 14.27 -17.87 0.08
CA LYS A 77 15.69 -18.27 0.11
C LYS A 77 15.99 -19.45 1.04
N GLU A 78 15.10 -19.77 1.99
CA GLU A 78 15.35 -20.83 2.99
C GLU A 78 14.97 -22.24 2.52
N LEU A 79 14.39 -22.41 1.32
CA LEU A 79 13.97 -23.72 0.82
C LEU A 79 15.05 -24.47 -0.01
N SER A 80 16.26 -23.91 -0.21
CA SER A 80 17.22 -24.50 -1.18
C SER A 80 18.61 -24.85 -0.66
N THR A 81 18.87 -24.87 0.65
CA THR A 81 20.18 -25.34 1.18
C THR A 81 20.00 -26.34 2.31
N GLY A 82 19.83 -27.60 1.91
CA GLY A 82 19.85 -28.77 2.77
C GLY A 82 20.37 -29.96 1.94
N GLU A 83 21.64 -29.89 1.56
CA GLU A 83 22.34 -30.94 0.83
C GLU A 83 22.59 -32.15 1.74
N ARG A 84 22.43 -33.33 1.14
CA ARG A 84 22.62 -34.67 1.69
C ARG A 84 24.06 -34.93 2.10
N THR A 85 24.26 -35.65 3.19
CA THR A 85 25.41 -36.56 3.35
C THR A 85 24.88 -37.93 3.76
N GLU A 86 25.10 -38.90 2.88
CA GLU A 86 24.86 -40.33 3.10
C GLU A 86 26.09 -40.96 3.80
N GLU A 87 25.90 -42.19 4.28
CA GLU A 87 26.90 -43.15 4.81
C GLU A 87 27.31 -42.96 6.29
N ALA A 88 27.32 -43.97 7.17
CA ALA A 88 27.01 -45.40 7.11
C ALA A 88 26.75 -45.89 8.55
N GLY A 89 25.95 -46.95 8.71
CA GLY A 89 25.84 -47.62 10.02
C GLY A 89 24.60 -48.49 10.20
N SER A 90 24.44 -49.53 9.39
CA SER A 90 23.63 -50.70 9.76
C SER A 90 24.17 -51.33 11.04
N ILE A 91 23.30 -51.60 12.02
CA ILE A 91 23.18 -52.88 12.76
C ILE A 91 21.98 -52.76 13.72
N LEU A 92 20.94 -53.55 13.44
CA LEU A 92 19.98 -54.03 14.42
C LEU A 92 20.71 -54.84 15.50
N VAL A 93 20.39 -54.69 16.79
CA VAL A 93 20.28 -55.79 17.78
C VAL A 93 19.66 -55.28 19.11
N GLN A 94 18.48 -55.85 19.43
CA GLN A 94 17.93 -56.31 20.75
C GLN A 94 17.80 -55.30 21.91
N LYS A 95 16.58 -54.98 22.38
CA LYS A 95 15.80 -55.70 23.42
C LYS A 95 16.65 -56.29 24.56
N GLU A 96 16.71 -55.60 25.71
CA GLU A 96 16.26 -56.08 27.05
C GLU A 96 16.78 -55.23 28.23
N ALA A 97 15.88 -55.05 29.22
CA ALA A 97 16.09 -54.89 30.66
C ALA A 97 16.60 -53.57 31.30
N ILE A 98 16.14 -53.40 32.56
CA ILE A 98 16.54 -52.48 33.66
C ILE A 98 15.63 -51.23 33.74
N LYS A 99 14.78 -51.03 34.76
CA LYS A 99 14.79 -51.43 36.18
C LYS A 99 13.36 -51.54 36.73
#